data_AF-A0A0F9QN43-F1
#
_entry.id   AF-A0A0F9QN43-F1
#
_cell.length_a   1.000
_cell.length_b   1.000
_cell.length_c   1.000
_cell.angle_alpha   90.00
_cell.angle_beta   90.00
_cell.angle_gamma   90.00
#
_symmetry.space_group_name_H-M   'P 1'
#
loop_
_entity.id
_entity.type
_entity.pdbx_description
1 polymer ?
#
loop_
_entity_poly.entity_id
_entity_poly.type
_entity_poly.pdbx_seq_one_letter_code
_entity_poly.pdbx_strand_id
1 'polypeptide(L)' 'MEDIVNCKTCNKEIPEEDANYLDDSPYCDKCYPEAEVNYPGFDDEDDDDDDGDEDDDGDDDDDD' A
#
# COMPACT_ATOMS: atom_id res chain seq x y z
N MET A 1 -1.49 -19.27 22.22
CA MET A 1 -0.27 -19.69 21.50
C MET A 1 0.28 -18.42 20.91
N GLU A 2 1.56 -18.16 21.10
CA GLU A 2 2.21 -17.03 20.45
C GLU A 2 2.46 -17.45 19.00
N ASP A 3 1.92 -16.69 18.04
CA ASP A 3 2.17 -16.91 16.62
C ASP A 3 3.59 -16.44 16.30
N ILE A 4 4.39 -17.31 15.68
CA ILE A 4 5.79 -17.04 15.33
C ILE A 4 5.92 -17.07 13.82
N VAL A 5 6.50 -16.00 13.27
CA VAL A 5 6.80 -15.86 11.85
C VAL A 5 8.31 -15.82 11.62
N ASN A 6 8.74 -16.04 10.38
CA ASN A 6 10.15 -16.03 10.01
C ASN A 6 10.47 -14.83 9.12
N CYS A 7 11.49 -14.06 9.49
CA CYS A 7 11.99 -12.96 8.67
C CYS A 7 12.28 -13.44 7.24
N LYS A 8 11.68 -12.80 6.23
CA LYS A 8 11.88 -13.15 4.82
C LYS A 8 13.34 -13.10 4.38
N THR A 9 14.13 -12.18 4.93
CA THR A 9 15.54 -11.96 4.55
C THR A 9 16.49 -12.92 5.27
N CYS A 10 16.41 -13.01 6.60
CA CYS A 10 17.40 -13.74 7.41
C CYS A 10 16.85 -15.02 8.06
N ASN A 11 15.58 -15.37 7.83
CA ASN A 11 14.87 -16.52 8.42
C ASN A 11 14.85 -16.56 9.95
N LYS A 12 15.18 -15.44 10.61
CA LYS A 12 15.08 -15.32 12.07
C LYS A 12 13.62 -15.49 12.50
N GLU A 13 13.38 -16.28 13.55
CA GLU A 13 12.08 -16.39 14.22
C GLU A 13 11.76 -15.08 14.96
N ILE A 14 10.56 -14.56 14.73
CA ILE A 14 10.05 -13.31 15.29
C ILE A 14 8.63 -13.59 15.82
N PRO A 15 8.28 -13.11 17.02
CA PRO A 15 6.88 -13.05 17.42
C PRO A 15 6.09 -12.27 16.37
N GLU A 16 4.92 -12.76 15.96
CA GLU A 16 4.05 -12.05 15.01
C GLU A 16 3.74 -10.62 15.48
N GLU A 17 3.60 -10.42 16.79
CA GLU A 17 3.38 -9.10 17.41
C GLU A 17 4.57 -8.13 17.30
N ASP A 18 5.79 -8.66 17.11
CA ASP A 18 7.03 -7.89 16.96
C ASP A 18 7.52 -7.86 15.49
N ALA A 19 6.84 -8.57 14.57
CA ALA A 19 7.23 -8.62 13.17
C ALA A 19 6.76 -7.38 12.43
N ASN A 20 7.65 -6.79 11.62
CA ASN A 20 7.29 -5.68 10.74
C ASN A 20 6.90 -6.25 9.37
N TYR A 21 5.77 -5.82 8.83
CA TYR A 21 5.23 -6.35 7.58
C TYR A 21 5.38 -5.34 6.45
N LEU A 22 5.85 -5.83 5.32
CA LEU A 22 5.99 -5.08 4.08
C LEU A 22 5.45 -5.97 2.97
N ASP A 23 4.29 -5.60 2.39
CA ASP A 23 3.56 -6.41 1.40
C ASP A 23 3.30 -7.84 1.88
N ASP A 24 2.68 -7.97 3.06
CA ASP A 24 2.37 -9.25 3.73
C ASP A 24 3.62 -10.10 4.10
N SER A 25 4.83 -9.63 3.77
CA SER A 25 6.07 -10.33 4.07
C SER A 25 6.61 -9.89 5.44
N PRO A 26 6.86 -10.81 6.39
CA PRO A 26 7.38 -10.48 7.71
C PRO A 26 8.90 -10.23 7.69
N TYR A 27 9.34 -9.19 8.37
CA TYR A 27 10.74 -8.80 8.53
C TYR A 27 11.04 -8.49 10.01
N CYS A 28 12.27 -8.77 10.44
CA CYS A 28 12.75 -8.36 11.76
C CYS A 28 13.19 -6.89 11.74
N ASP A 29 13.28 -6.23 12.91
CA ASP A 29 13.71 -4.83 13.04
C ASP A 29 15.00 -4.47 12.29
N LYS A 30 15.88 -5.44 12.09
CA LYS A 30 17.14 -5.22 11.38
C LYS A 30 17.00 -5.25 9.87
N CYS A 31 16.13 -6.12 9.35
CA CYS A 31 15.95 -6.32 7.92
C CYS A 31 14.84 -5.46 7.34
N TYR A 32 13.88 -5.04 8.15
CA TYR A 32 12.79 -4.16 7.74
C TYR A 32 13.26 -2.83 7.11
N PRO A 33 14.20 -2.05 7.69
CA PRO A 33 14.61 -0.77 7.10
C PRO A 33 15.31 -0.94 5.75
N GLU A 34 16.08 -2.02 5.55
CA GLU A 34 16.67 -2.31 4.23
C GLU A 34 15.60 -2.75 3.23
N ALA A 35 14.62 -3.54 3.68
CA ALA A 35 13.52 -3.98 2.83
C ALA A 35 12.64 -2.82 2.40
N GLU A 36 12.31 -1.88 3.29
CA GLU A 36 11.52 -0.68 3.02
C GLU A 36 12.19 0.22 1.98
N VAL A 37 13.51 0.46 2.10
CA VAL A 37 14.27 1.28 1.13
C VAL A 37 14.38 0.62 -0.24
N ASN A 38 14.48 -0.72 -0.28
CA ASN A 38 14.57 -1.47 -1.54
C ASN A 38 13.21 -1.88 -2.09
N TYR A 39 12.12 -1.66 -1.35
CA TYR A 39 10.79 -1.93 -1.84
C TYR A 39 10.52 -0.89 -2.92
N PRO A 40 10.33 -1.30 -4.18
CA PRO A 40 9.91 -0.40 -5.25
C PRO A 40 8.43 -0.07 -5.07
N GLY A 41 8.03 0.24 -3.83
CA GLY A 41 6.65 0.42 -3.42
C GLY A 41 6.04 1.46 -4.32
N PHE A 42 5.00 1.02 -5.04
CA PHE A 42 3.93 1.84 -5.56
C PHE A 42 4.42 3.21 -6.02
N ASP A 43 4.89 3.28 -7.28
CA ASP A 43 4.60 4.49 -8.03
C ASP A 43 3.07 4.64 -7.93
N ASP A 44 2.66 5.72 -7.28
CA ASP A 44 1.29 6.13 -6.98
C ASP A 44 0.61 6.50 -8.32
N GLU A 45 0.59 5.57 -9.29
CA GLU A 45 0.16 5.78 -10.67
C GLU A 45 -1.17 5.08 -11.01
N ASP A 46 -1.94 4.63 -10.02
CA ASP A 46 -3.28 4.06 -10.27
C ASP A 46 -4.28 4.53 -9.20
N ASP A 47 -4.52 5.84 -9.19
CA ASP A 47 -5.85 6.40 -8.95
C ASP A 47 -6.21 7.28 -10.16
N ASP A 48 -5.99 6.73 -11.37
CA ASP A 48 -6.78 7.07 -12.55
C ASP A 48 -8.13 6.37 -12.38
N ASP A 49 -8.95 6.84 -11.43
CA ASP A 49 -10.41 6.69 -11.55
C ASP A 49 -10.89 7.79 -12.51
N ASP A 50 -10.39 7.69 -13.74
CA ASP A 50 -11.05 8.14 -14.96
C ASP A 50 -12.25 7.21 -15.14
N ASP A 51 -13.45 7.71 -14.83
CA ASP A 51 -14.69 7.39 -15.55
C ASP A 51 -15.89 8.01 -14.80
N GLY A 52 -16.10 9.30 -15.07
CA GLY A 52 -17.32 10.04 -14.76
C GLY A 52 -17.83 10.76 -16.00
N ASP A 53 -18.02 9.98 -17.07
CA ASP A 53 -18.73 10.24 -18.33
C ASP A 53 -19.81 11.34 -18.23
N GLU A 54 -19.57 12.41 -18.99
CA GLU A 54 -20.49 13.22 -19.81
C GLU A 54 -22.02 13.16 -19.56
N ASP A 55 -22.61 14.33 -19.25
CA ASP A 55 -23.95 14.78 -19.68
C ASP A 55 -23.90 16.33 -19.67
N ASP A 56 -23.63 17.01 -20.79
CA ASP A 56 -24.58 17.39 -21.86
C ASP A 56 -25.84 18.10 -21.32
N ASP A 57 -25.82 19.41 -21.59
CA ASP A 57 -26.95 20.22 -22.07
C ASP A 57 -28.05 20.71 -21.12
N GLY A 58 -27.94 22.01 -20.84
CA GLY A 58 -29.06 22.94 -20.94
C GLY A 58 -29.55 23.50 -19.61
N ASP A 59 -29.26 24.77 -19.35
CA ASP A 59 -30.26 25.63 -18.72
C ASP A 59 -30.22 27.03 -19.37
N ASP A 60 -31.34 27.28 -20.02
CA ASP A 60 -31.82 28.51 -20.64
C ASP A 60 -32.18 29.54 -19.55
N ASP A 61 -32.39 30.80 -19.96
CA ASP A 61 -32.95 31.93 -19.19
C ASP A 61 -32.01 32.62 -18.16
N ASP A 62 -31.88 33.95 -18.11
CA ASP A 62 -32.96 34.94 -18.08
C ASP A 62 -32.46 36.32 -18.60
N ASP A 63 -33.29 36.94 -19.44
CA ASP A 63 -33.23 38.28 -19.99
C ASP A 63 -33.78 39.30 -18.97
N ASP A 64 -32.97 40.26 -18.49
CA ASP A 64 -33.42 41.61 -18.02
C ASP A 64 -32.31 42.67 -18.10
#